data_AF-A0A9X5CG20-F1
#
_entry.id   AF-A0A9X5CG20-F1
#
_cell.length_a   1.000
_cell.length_b   1.000
_cell.length_c   1.000
_cell.angle_alpha   90.00
_cell.angle_beta   90.00
_cell.angle_gamma   90.00
#
_symmetry.space_group_name_H-M   'P 1'
#
loop_
_entity.id
_entity.type
_entity.pdbx_description
1 polymer ?
#
loop_
_entity_poly.entity_id
_entity_poly.type
_entity_poly.pdbx_seq_one_letter_code
_entity_poly.pdbx_strand_id
1 'polypeptide(L)' 'THVTPENLITTLKNMNVTNIHDVEYMALYNGSKALDALNQLTSLDLDRLHYKPTELNKKIKKILG' A
#
# COMPACT_ATOMS: atom_id res chain seq x y z
N THR A 1 -17.16 6.23 7.40
CA THR A 1 -16.80 6.47 5.98
C THR A 1 -17.52 5.46 5.13
N HIS A 2 -18.24 5.87 4.08
CA HIS A 2 -18.82 4.91 3.13
C HIS A 2 -17.80 4.63 2.01
N VAL A 3 -17.40 3.38 1.84
CA VAL A 3 -16.46 2.90 0.80
C VAL A 3 -17.22 1.88 -0.05
N THR A 4 -17.28 2.09 -1.36
CA THR A 4 -17.92 1.13 -2.28
C THR A 4 -16.92 0.09 -2.79
N PRO A 5 -17.39 -1.05 -3.34
CA PRO A 5 -16.53 -1.99 -4.03
C PRO A 5 -15.69 -1.34 -5.16
N GLU A 6 -16.24 -0.37 -5.90
CA GLU A 6 -15.53 0.34 -6.97
C GLU A 6 -14.38 1.19 -6.43
N ASN A 7 -14.55 1.82 -5.26
CA ASN A 7 -13.47 2.55 -4.58
C ASN A 7 -12.32 1.60 -4.20
N LEU A 8 -12.66 0.39 -3.73
CA LEU A 8 -11.68 -0.62 -3.37
C LEU A 8 -10.94 -1.14 -4.61
N ILE A 9 -11.67 -1.50 -5.68
CA ILE A 9 -11.07 -1.95 -6.94
C ILE A 9 -10.14 -0.89 -7.53
N THR A 10 -10.59 0.37 -7.55
CA THR A 10 -9.77 1.50 -8.02
C THR A 10 -8.51 1.65 -7.19
N THR A 11 -8.62 1.54 -5.87
CA THR A 11 -7.45 1.62 -4.97
C THR A 11 -6.47 0.49 -5.26
N LEU A 12 -6.92 -0.76 -5.26
CA LEU A 12 -6.06 -1.93 -5.50
C LEU A 12 -5.37 -1.88 -6.86
N LYS A 13 -6.05 -1.41 -7.92
CA LYS A 13 -5.44 -1.26 -9.26
C LYS A 13 -4.34 -0.19 -9.31
N ASN A 14 -4.41 0.81 -8.45
CA ASN A 14 -3.47 1.94 -8.47
C ASN A 14 -2.40 1.85 -7.38
N MET A 15 -2.46 0.87 -6.47
CA MET A 15 -1.45 0.61 -5.44
C MET A 15 -0.15 0.05 -6.03
N ASN A 16 0.54 0.89 -6.80
CA ASN A 16 1.83 0.62 -7.41
C ASN A 16 2.95 1.21 -6.56
N VAL A 17 4.10 0.54 -6.57
CA VAL A 17 5.34 1.04 -5.97
C VAL A 17 6.41 1.20 -7.06
N THR A 18 7.27 2.18 -6.90
CA THR A 18 8.49 2.31 -7.73
C THR A 18 9.72 1.97 -6.91
N ASN A 19 10.75 1.44 -7.56
CA ASN A 19 12.07 1.25 -6.98
C ASN A 19 12.89 2.53 -7.17
N ILE A 20 13.52 3.01 -6.10
CA ILE A 20 14.40 4.17 -6.10
C ILE A 20 15.84 3.66 -5.92
N HIS A 21 16.51 3.43 -7.06
CA HIS A 21 17.93 3.04 -7.13
C HIS A 21 18.32 1.85 -6.24
N ASP A 22 17.42 0.88 -6.07
CA ASP A 22 17.57 -0.30 -5.19
C ASP A 22 17.79 0.00 -3.70
N VAL A 23 17.67 1.27 -3.30
CA VAL A 23 17.80 1.71 -1.92
C VAL A 23 16.47 1.57 -1.19
N GLU A 24 15.37 1.95 -1.85
CA GLU A 24 14.05 1.98 -1.27
C GLU A 24 12.94 1.83 -2.33
N TYR A 25 11.73 1.56 -1.85
CA TYR A 25 10.53 1.60 -2.66
C TYR A 25 9.63 2.73 -2.21
N MET A 26 8.94 3.38 -3.15
CA MET A 26 8.00 4.46 -2.87
C MET A 26 6.62 4.11 -3.40
N ALA A 27 5.57 4.29 -2.59
CA ALA A 27 4.20 4.20 -3.08
C ALA A 27 3.89 5.36 -4.04
N LEU A 28 3.38 5.03 -5.22
CA LEU A 28 2.97 6.01 -6.23
C LEU A 28 1.53 6.49 -6.04
N TYR A 29 0.77 5.80 -5.20
CA TYR A 29 -0.64 6.08 -4.93
C TYR A 29 -0.88 6.16 -3.43
N ASN A 30 -1.41 7.29 -2.97
CA ASN A 30 -1.66 7.58 -1.57
C ASN A 30 -2.93 8.43 -1.41
N GLY A 31 -3.39 8.61 -0.17
CA GLY A 31 -4.44 9.59 0.17
C GLY A 31 -5.86 9.25 -0.31
N SER A 32 -6.12 8.00 -0.70
CA SER A 32 -7.47 7.53 -1.04
C SER A 32 -8.21 7.12 0.23
N LYS A 33 -9.50 7.49 0.36
CA LYS A 33 -10.33 7.08 1.53
C LYS A 33 -10.43 5.56 1.70
N ALA A 34 -10.40 4.82 0.61
CA ALA A 34 -10.43 3.36 0.65
C ALA A 34 -9.08 2.80 1.08
N LEU A 35 -7.97 3.43 0.69
CA LEU A 35 -6.62 3.10 1.14
C LEU A 35 -6.44 3.38 2.64
N ASP A 36 -6.92 4.54 3.11
CA ASP A 36 -6.90 4.90 4.54
C ASP A 36 -7.67 3.88 5.38
N ALA A 37 -8.87 3.51 4.93
CA ALA A 37 -9.68 2.49 5.60
C ALA A 37 -9.00 1.11 5.60
N LEU A 38 -8.38 0.72 4.47
CA LEU A 38 -7.64 -0.54 4.36
C LEU A 38 -6.42 -0.56 5.31
N ASN A 39 -5.66 0.53 5.36
CA ASN A 39 -4.53 0.69 6.27
C ASN A 39 -4.97 0.61 7.74
N GLN A 40 -6.08 1.24 8.12
CA GLN A 40 -6.64 1.14 9.48
C GLN A 40 -7.05 -0.28 9.85
N LEU A 41 -7.66 -1.02 8.92
CA LEU A 41 -8.14 -2.39 9.16
C LEU A 41 -7.01 -3.42 9.25
N THR A 42 -5.93 -3.22 8.49
CA THR A 42 -4.89 -4.24 8.29
C THR A 42 -3.54 -3.88 8.91
N SER A 43 -3.35 -2.61 9.31
CA SER A 43 -2.05 -2.05 9.73
C SER A 43 -0.93 -2.29 8.70
N LEU A 44 -1.28 -2.45 7.42
CA LEU A 44 -0.31 -2.75 6.36
C LEU A 44 0.48 -1.51 5.92
N ASP A 45 0.01 -0.30 6.22
CA ASP A 45 0.62 0.99 5.86
C ASP A 45 1.26 0.94 4.47
N LEU A 46 0.45 0.77 3.41
CA LEU A 46 0.88 0.52 2.02
C LEU A 46 0.99 1.79 1.17
N ASP A 47 0.92 2.96 1.79
CA ASP A 47 0.95 4.30 1.20
C ASP A 47 2.17 5.14 1.62
N ARG A 48 3.12 4.58 2.37
CA ARG A 48 4.34 5.28 2.80
C ARG A 48 5.22 5.70 1.62
N LEU A 49 5.84 6.87 1.79
CA LEU A 49 6.75 7.46 0.80
C LEU A 49 8.05 6.65 0.65
N HIS A 50 8.51 5.98 1.71
CA HIS A 50 9.77 5.25 1.72
C HIS A 50 9.62 3.92 2.45
N TYR A 51 9.78 2.82 1.72
CA TYR A 51 9.94 1.48 2.27
C TYR A 51 11.36 1.00 2.09
N LYS A 52 11.97 0.53 3.18
CA LYS A 52 13.16 -0.32 3.03
C LYS A 52 12.75 -1.64 2.36
N PRO A 53 13.56 -2.18 1.44
CA PRO A 53 13.27 -3.45 0.78
C PRO A 53 12.95 -4.58 1.77
N THR A 54 13.67 -4.63 2.90
CA THR A 54 13.47 -5.64 3.95
C THR A 54 12.14 -5.50 4.69
N GLU A 55 11.64 -4.28 4.89
CA GLU A 55 10.37 -4.01 5.55
C GLU A 55 9.20 -4.32 4.61
N LEU A 56 9.30 -3.91 3.34
CA LEU A 56 8.31 -4.23 2.33
C LEU A 56 8.19 -5.74 2.13
N ASN A 57 9.32 -6.45 2.02
CA ASN A 57 9.34 -7.90 1.92
C ASN A 57 8.70 -8.60 3.12
N LYS A 58 8.88 -8.07 4.34
CA LYS A 58 8.19 -8.59 5.53
C LYS A 58 6.67 -8.39 5.45
N LYS A 59 6.21 -7.23 4.97
CA LYS A 59 4.77 -6.95 4.78
C LYS A 59 4.17 -7.87 3.72
N ILE A 60 4.83 -8.02 2.56
CA ILE A 60 4.41 -8.94 1.50
C ILE A 60 4.33 -10.38 2.02
N LYS A 61 5.33 -10.83 2.78
CA LYS A 61 5.28 -12.16 3.40
C LYS A 61 4.04 -12.34 4.26
N LYS A 62 3.73 -11.41 5.17
CA LYS A 62 2.51 -11.49 6.02
C LYS A 62 1.20 -11.53 5.23
N ILE A 63 1.16 -10.92 4.04
CA ILE A 63 -0.04 -10.98 3.16
C ILE A 63 -0.13 -12.35 2.48
N LEU A 64 1.01 -12.93 2.11
CA LEU A 64 1.10 -14.21 1.41
C LEU A 64 1.18 -15.43 2.36
N GLY A 65 1.45 -15.23 3.67
CA GLY A 65 1.71 -16.28 4.66
C GLY A 65 2.09 -15.76 6.05
#